data_AF-A0A447MUX1-F1
#
_entry.id   AF-A0A447MUX1-F1
#
_cell.length_a   1.000
_cell.length_b   1.000
_cell.length_c   1.000
_cell.angle_alpha   90.00
_cell.angle_beta   90.00
_cell.angle_gamma   90.00
#
_symmetry.space_group_name_H-M   'P 1'
#
loop_
_entity.id
_entity.type
_entity.pdbx_description
1 polymer ?
#
loop_
_entity_poly.entity_id
_entity_poly.type
_entity_poly.pdbx_seq_one_letter_code
_entity_poly.pdbx_strand_id
1 'polypeptide(L)'
;MHLFNDTVANNIAYARTEEYSREQIEEAARMAYAMDFINKMDNGLDTIIGENGVLLSGGQRQRIAIARALLRDSPILILDEATSALDTESERAIQAALDELQKNRTSLVIAHRLSTIEQADEIVVVEDGIIVERGTHSELLAQHGVYAQLHKMQFGQ
;
A
#
# COMPACT_ATOMS: atom_id res chain seq x y z
N MET A 1 -4.62 5.19 -7.26
CA MET A 1 -5.26 6.17 -6.35
C MET A 1 -5.38 7.51 -7.06
N HIS A 2 -6.47 8.25 -6.87
CA HIS A 2 -6.65 9.59 -7.45
C HIS A 2 -5.97 10.67 -6.60
N LEU A 3 -5.22 11.54 -7.26
CA LEU A 3 -4.55 12.72 -6.72
C LEU A 3 -5.13 13.96 -7.37
N PHE A 4 -5.28 15.01 -6.58
CA PHE A 4 -5.93 16.26 -6.97
C PHE A 4 -4.88 17.33 -7.24
N ASN A 5 -5.26 18.32 -8.05
CA ASN A 5 -4.46 19.51 -8.30
C ASN A 5 -4.45 20.43 -7.06
N ASP A 6 -3.69 20.03 -6.06
CA ASP A 6 -3.55 20.68 -4.76
C ASP A 6 -2.14 20.39 -4.20
N THR A 7 -1.83 20.94 -3.04
CA THR A 7 -0.58 20.67 -2.32
C THR A 7 -0.44 19.18 -1.99
N VAL A 8 0.79 18.72 -1.78
CA VAL A 8 1.07 17.38 -1.25
C VAL A 8 0.36 17.20 0.10
N ALA A 9 0.43 18.20 0.98
CA ALA A 9 -0.22 18.17 2.29
C ALA A 9 -1.73 17.93 2.18
N ASN A 10 -2.43 18.67 1.33
CA ASN A 10 -3.89 18.51 1.16
C ASN A 10 -4.25 17.19 0.48
N ASN A 11 -3.37 16.68 -0.40
CA ASN A 11 -3.54 15.35 -0.96
C ASN A 11 -3.39 14.24 0.10
N ILE A 12 -2.52 14.41 1.10
CA ILE A 12 -2.40 13.48 2.23
C ILE A 12 -3.61 13.63 3.16
N ALA A 13 -4.00 14.85 3.51
CA ALA A 13 -5.14 15.17 4.38
C ALA A 13 -6.49 15.21 3.65
N TYR A 14 -6.63 14.48 2.54
CA TYR A 14 -7.77 14.60 1.62
C TYR A 14 -9.13 14.62 2.34
N ALA A 15 -9.95 15.62 2.00
CA ALA A 15 -11.28 15.90 2.55
C ALA A 15 -11.35 16.24 4.05
N ARG A 16 -10.20 16.37 4.73
CA ARG A 16 -10.07 16.64 6.17
C ARG A 16 -8.91 17.61 6.48
N THR A 17 -8.70 18.57 5.58
CA THR A 17 -7.56 19.50 5.64
C THR A 17 -7.55 20.37 6.89
N GLU A 18 -8.71 20.58 7.53
CA GLU A 18 -8.82 21.34 8.78
C GLU A 18 -8.76 20.46 10.04
N GLU A 19 -8.85 19.13 9.91
CA GLU A 19 -8.87 18.20 11.04
C GLU A 19 -7.47 17.75 11.47
N TYR A 20 -6.49 17.85 10.57
CA TYR A 20 -5.12 17.36 10.79
C TYR A 20 -4.13 18.52 10.87
N SER A 21 -3.29 18.51 11.90
CA SER A 21 -2.18 19.45 12.01
C SER A 21 -1.08 19.15 10.99
N ARG A 22 -0.23 20.14 10.73
CA ARG A 22 0.91 19.98 9.81
C ARG A 22 1.85 18.88 10.28
N GLU A 23 2.06 18.79 11.60
CA GLU A 23 2.91 17.78 12.22
C GLU A 23 2.36 16.36 12.01
N GLN A 24 1.04 16.18 12.09
CA GLN A 24 0.40 14.88 11.80
C GLN A 24 0.56 14.48 10.33
N ILE A 25 0.43 15.43 9.41
CA ILE A 25 0.63 15.21 7.98
C ILE A 25 2.08 14.83 7.68
N GLU A 26 3.03 15.55 8.28
CA GLU A 26 4.47 15.28 8.12
C GLU A 26 4.84 13.91 8.68
N GLU A 27 4.30 13.54 9.85
CA GLU A 27 4.52 12.23 10.45
C GLU A 27 3.97 11.10 9.56
N ALA A 28 2.76 11.25 9.03
CA ALA A 28 2.18 10.29 8.10
C ALA A 28 3.01 10.16 6.82
N ALA A 29 3.50 11.27 6.28
CA ALA A 29 4.40 11.27 5.12
C ALA A 29 5.74 10.58 5.43
N ARG A 30 6.28 10.75 6.64
CA ARG A 30 7.52 10.12 7.10
C ARG A 30 7.35 8.61 7.24
N MET A 31 6.28 8.15 7.89
CA MET A 31 5.95 6.73 8.04
C MET A 31 5.72 6.06 6.68
N ALA A 32 5.19 6.79 5.70
CA ALA A 32 5.01 6.31 4.34
C ALA A 32 6.28 6.37 3.47
N TYR A 33 7.44 6.71 4.05
CA TYR A 33 8.70 6.93 3.35
C TYR A 33 8.56 7.92 2.17
N ALA A 34 7.72 8.95 2.31
CA ALA A 34 7.49 9.95 1.26
C ALA A 34 8.34 11.22 1.44
N MET A 35 8.83 11.47 2.66
CA MET A 35 9.61 12.68 2.97
C MET A 35 10.93 12.76 2.19
N ASP A 36 11.48 11.63 1.74
CA ASP A 36 12.71 11.55 0.93
C ASP A 36 12.61 12.30 -0.41
N PHE A 37 11.46 12.22 -1.08
CA PHE A 37 11.21 12.91 -2.34
C PHE A 37 10.47 14.23 -2.14
N ILE A 38 9.61 14.34 -1.12
CA ILE A 38 8.92 15.59 -0.80
C ILE A 38 9.95 16.68 -0.46
N ASN A 39 10.98 16.37 0.34
CA ASN A 39 12.03 17.33 0.70
C ASN A 39 12.91 17.76 -0.48
N LYS A 40 12.85 17.06 -1.63
CA LYS A 40 13.58 17.43 -2.85
C LYS A 40 12.73 18.31 -3.78
N MET A 41 11.46 18.54 -3.46
CA MET A 41 10.59 19.44 -4.22
C MET A 41 10.78 20.89 -3.75
N ASP A 42 10.60 21.84 -4.68
CA ASP A 42 10.85 23.26 -4.45
C ASP A 42 10.12 23.83 -3.20
N ASN A 43 8.90 23.36 -2.93
CA ASN A 43 8.07 23.84 -1.81
C ASN A 43 7.72 22.72 -0.80
N GLY A 44 8.42 21.59 -0.83
CA GLY A 44 8.15 20.48 0.08
C GLY A 44 6.68 20.03 0.06
N LEU A 45 6.07 19.93 1.24
CA LEU A 45 4.66 19.59 1.43
C LEU A 45 3.67 20.57 0.77
N ASP A 46 4.10 21.81 0.49
CA ASP A 46 3.27 22.83 -0.17
C ASP A 46 3.41 22.80 -1.70
N THR A 47 4.19 21.86 -2.24
CA THR A 47 4.31 21.67 -3.69
C THR A 47 2.97 21.23 -4.27
N ILE A 48 2.52 21.92 -5.32
CA ILE A 48 1.31 21.58 -6.08
C ILE A 48 1.66 20.48 -7.09
N ILE A 49 1.00 19.33 -7.02
CA ILE A 49 1.37 18.13 -7.80
C ILE A 49 0.64 17.97 -9.15
N GLY A 50 -0.28 18.90 -9.48
CA GLY A 50 -1.08 18.86 -10.71
C GLY A 50 -2.20 17.80 -10.67
N GLU A 51 -3.12 17.85 -11.63
CA GLU A 51 -4.16 16.81 -11.77
C GLU A 51 -3.53 15.43 -11.98
N ASN A 52 -4.07 14.40 -11.33
CA ASN A 52 -3.54 13.03 -11.35
C ASN A 52 -2.07 12.88 -10.87
N GLY A 53 -1.47 13.91 -10.27
CA GLY A 53 -0.10 13.84 -9.77
C GLY A 53 0.93 13.62 -10.88
N VAL A 54 0.80 14.33 -12.01
CA VAL A 54 1.69 14.21 -13.19
C VAL A 54 3.17 14.39 -12.83
N LEU A 55 3.47 15.16 -11.78
CA LEU A 55 4.83 15.39 -11.29
C LEU A 55 5.42 14.22 -10.49
N LEU A 56 4.64 13.17 -10.23
CA LEU A 56 5.03 12.03 -9.39
C LEU A 56 5.21 10.75 -10.22
N SER A 57 6.21 9.94 -9.87
CA SER A 57 6.32 8.57 -10.34
C SER A 57 5.20 7.68 -9.77
N GLY A 58 5.02 6.47 -10.34
CA GLY A 58 4.07 5.49 -9.80
C GLY A 58 4.29 5.19 -8.31
N GLY A 59 5.54 4.99 -7.91
CA GLY A 59 5.91 4.70 -6.52
C GLY A 59 5.72 5.88 -5.58
N GLN A 60 5.97 7.11 -6.06
CA GLN A 60 5.69 8.32 -5.28
C GLN A 60 4.19 8.48 -5.04
N ARG A 61 3.35 8.28 -6.07
CA ARG A 61 1.88 8.31 -5.91
C ARG A 61 1.39 7.27 -4.91
N GLN A 62 1.98 6.08 -4.90
CA GLN A 62 1.62 5.03 -3.94
C GLN A 62 2.03 5.39 -2.51
N ARG A 63 3.21 5.99 -2.31
CA ARG A 63 3.62 6.46 -0.98
C ARG A 63 2.74 7.59 -0.44
N ILE A 64 2.28 8.51 -1.30
CA ILE A 64 1.24 9.49 -0.90
C ILE A 64 -0.08 8.79 -0.53
N ALA A 65 -0.45 7.72 -1.23
CA ALA A 65 -1.64 6.94 -0.91
C ALA A 65 -1.54 6.27 0.47
N ILE A 66 -0.38 5.72 0.78
CA ILE A 66 -0.10 5.11 2.08
C ILE A 66 -0.10 6.17 3.18
N ALA A 67 0.52 7.34 2.96
CA ALA A 67 0.48 8.46 3.88
C ALA A 67 -0.97 8.90 4.19
N ARG A 68 -1.82 8.98 3.16
CA ARG A 68 -3.26 9.28 3.33
C ARG A 68 -3.97 8.23 4.18
N ALA A 69 -3.68 6.95 3.96
CA ALA A 69 -4.28 5.86 4.73
C ALA A 69 -3.81 5.85 6.20
N LEU A 70 -2.51 6.10 6.43
CA LEU A 70 -1.91 6.23 7.76
C LEU A 70 -2.50 7.41 8.53
N LEU A 71 -2.57 8.60 7.92
CA LEU A 71 -3.13 9.80 8.56
C LEU A 71 -4.59 9.59 8.96
N ARG A 72 -5.36 8.89 8.11
CA ARG A 72 -6.78 8.65 8.37
C ARG A 72 -7.02 7.66 9.52
N ASP A 73 -6.04 6.81 9.80
CA ASP A 73 -6.09 5.72 10.78
C ASP A 73 -7.41 4.92 10.73
N SER A 74 -7.78 4.46 9.54
CA SER A 74 -9.05 3.75 9.33
C SER A 74 -9.02 2.31 9.87
N PRO A 75 -10.02 1.85 10.64
CA PRO A 75 -9.97 0.54 11.31
C PRO A 75 -9.90 -0.65 10.33
N ILE A 76 -10.29 -0.44 9.07
CA ILE A 76 -10.25 -1.43 7.99
C ILE A 76 -9.42 -0.88 6.83
N LEU A 77 -8.47 -1.68 6.37
CA LEU A 77 -7.66 -1.45 5.18
C LEU A 77 -8.09 -2.43 4.08
N ILE A 78 -8.28 -1.91 2.86
CA ILE A 78 -8.36 -2.73 1.65
C ILE A 78 -7.17 -2.35 0.78
N LEU A 79 -6.30 -3.32 0.51
CA LEU A 79 -5.10 -3.14 -0.30
C LEU A 79 -5.21 -3.96 -1.58
N ASP A 80 -4.95 -3.30 -2.72
CA ASP A 80 -4.83 -3.95 -4.01
C ASP A 80 -3.34 -3.92 -4.42
N GLU A 81 -2.68 -5.08 -4.36
CA GLU A 81 -1.24 -5.21 -4.59
C GLU A 81 -0.85 -5.32 -6.06
N ALA A 82 -1.76 -5.06 -7.01
CA ALA A 82 -1.42 -5.00 -8.44
C ALA A 82 -0.50 -3.79 -8.76
N THR A 83 0.74 -3.83 -8.28
CA THR A 83 1.80 -2.85 -8.50
C THR A 83 2.61 -3.27 -9.72
N SER A 84 2.03 -3.21 -10.91
CA SER A 84 2.83 -3.31 -12.13
C SER A 84 3.64 -2.01 -12.33
N ALA A 85 4.97 -2.14 -12.46
CA ALA A 85 5.94 -1.10 -12.82
C ALA A 85 6.44 -0.16 -11.69
N LEU A 86 7.01 -0.73 -10.62
CA LEU A 86 7.83 0.01 -9.66
C LEU A 86 9.31 -0.35 -9.81
N ASP A 87 10.20 0.63 -9.66
CA ASP A 87 11.63 0.40 -9.49
C ASP A 87 11.90 -0.27 -8.12
N THR A 88 12.94 -1.11 -8.06
CA THR A 88 13.28 -1.95 -6.90
C THR A 88 13.55 -1.15 -5.62
N GLU A 89 14.00 0.10 -5.73
CA GLU A 89 14.24 0.98 -4.58
C GLU A 89 12.92 1.49 -3.98
N SER A 90 12.02 1.99 -4.82
CA SER A 90 10.67 2.38 -4.41
C SER A 90 9.88 1.22 -3.82
N GLU A 91 10.08 0.01 -4.32
CA GLU A 91 9.39 -1.19 -3.86
C GLU A 91 9.66 -1.54 -2.39
N ARG A 92 10.92 -1.41 -1.92
CA ARG A 92 11.26 -1.68 -0.51
C ARG A 92 10.63 -0.66 0.44
N ALA A 93 10.67 0.62 0.06
CA ALA A 93 10.06 1.70 0.84
C ALA A 93 8.54 1.52 0.94
N ILE A 94 7.90 1.13 -0.17
CA ILE A 94 6.46 0.83 -0.20
C ILE A 94 6.14 -0.38 0.68
N GLN A 95 6.93 -1.46 0.61
CA GLN A 95 6.69 -2.62 1.47
C GLN A 95 6.79 -2.26 2.95
N ALA A 96 7.84 -1.55 3.36
CA ALA A 96 8.01 -1.13 4.75
C ALA A 96 6.84 -0.23 5.24
N ALA A 97 6.35 0.65 4.37
CA ALA A 97 5.19 1.49 4.67
C ALA A 97 3.89 0.69 4.77
N LEU A 98 3.70 -0.33 3.93
CA LEU A 98 2.54 -1.24 3.99
C LEU A 98 2.57 -2.13 5.23
N ASP A 99 3.74 -2.62 5.63
CA ASP A 99 3.92 -3.41 6.84
C ASP A 99 3.54 -2.57 8.07
N GLU A 100 3.95 -1.30 8.12
CA GLU A 100 3.55 -0.38 9.19
C GLU A 100 2.05 -0.09 9.18
N LEU A 101 1.46 0.11 8.00
CA LEU A 101 0.03 0.38 7.84
C LEU A 101 -0.85 -0.79 8.28
N GLN A 102 -0.39 -2.03 8.08
CA GLN A 102 -1.14 -3.25 8.44
C GLN A 102 -1.08 -3.60 9.93
N LYS A 103 -0.08 -3.10 10.68
CA LYS A 103 0.06 -3.40 12.11
C LYS A 103 -1.19 -3.04 12.90
N ASN A 104 -1.71 -4.00 13.66
CA ASN A 104 -2.89 -3.86 14.51
C ASN A 104 -4.14 -3.32 13.78
N ARG A 105 -4.27 -3.60 12.48
CA ARG A 105 -5.36 -3.12 11.64
C ARG A 105 -5.97 -4.27 10.83
N THR A 106 -7.30 -4.36 10.80
CA THR A 106 -7.99 -5.34 9.94
C THR A 106 -7.69 -5.02 8.48
N SER A 107 -7.02 -5.94 7.79
CA SER A 107 -6.54 -5.72 6.44
C SER A 107 -7.03 -6.81 5.49
N LEU A 108 -7.74 -6.40 4.43
CA LEU A 108 -8.11 -7.26 3.31
C LEU A 108 -7.18 -6.94 2.15
N VAL A 109 -6.36 -7.91 1.76
CA VAL A 109 -5.32 -7.72 0.74
C VAL A 109 -5.61 -8.59 -0.48
N ILE A 110 -5.73 -7.97 -1.65
CA ILE A 110 -5.68 -8.66 -2.94
C ILE A 110 -4.20 -8.86 -3.27
N ALA A 111 -3.66 -9.99 -2.83
CA ALA A 111 -2.23 -10.22 -2.77
C ALA A 111 -1.66 -10.79 -4.06
N HIS A 112 -0.50 -10.28 -4.46
CA HIS A 112 0.33 -10.81 -5.56
C HIS A 112 1.78 -11.05 -5.14
N ARG A 113 2.16 -10.67 -3.91
CA ARG A 113 3.50 -10.81 -3.36
C ARG A 113 3.57 -11.99 -2.40
N LEU A 114 4.61 -12.83 -2.55
CA LEU A 114 4.84 -13.96 -1.66
C LEU A 114 4.98 -13.52 -0.20
N SER A 115 5.72 -12.43 0.06
CA SER A 115 5.92 -11.92 1.43
C SER A 115 4.62 -11.58 2.13
N THR A 116 3.66 -10.98 1.41
CA THR A 116 2.34 -10.63 1.98
C THR A 116 1.50 -11.88 2.20
N ILE A 117 1.55 -12.83 1.26
CA ILE A 117 0.81 -14.10 1.37
C ILE A 117 1.33 -14.93 2.54
N GLU A 118 2.65 -15.08 2.69
CA GLU A 118 3.27 -15.88 3.76
C GLU A 118 3.02 -15.33 5.16
N GLN A 119 2.91 -14.00 5.29
CA GLN A 119 2.70 -13.32 6.56
C GLN A 119 1.22 -13.15 6.94
N ALA A 120 0.30 -13.49 6.05
CA ALA A 120 -1.12 -13.34 6.30
C ALA A 120 -1.60 -14.28 7.41
N ASP A 121 -2.39 -13.73 8.36
CA ASP A 121 -3.05 -14.51 9.41
C ASP A 121 -4.01 -15.56 8.81
N GLU A 122 -4.61 -15.25 7.66
CA GLU A 122 -5.51 -16.13 6.93
C GLU A 122 -5.47 -15.82 5.43
N ILE A 123 -5.42 -16.89 4.62
CA ILE A 123 -5.45 -16.83 3.15
C ILE A 123 -6.77 -17.41 2.67
N VAL A 124 -7.38 -16.74 1.69
CA VAL A 124 -8.60 -17.20 1.02
C VAL A 124 -8.32 -17.32 -0.47
N VAL A 125 -8.47 -18.53 -1.01
CA VAL A 125 -8.28 -18.81 -2.44
C VAL A 125 -9.62 -18.76 -3.14
N VAL A 126 -9.68 -17.97 -4.21
CA VAL A 126 -10.89 -17.77 -5.03
C VAL A 126 -10.65 -18.32 -6.43
N GLU A 127 -11.56 -19.17 -6.90
CA GLU A 127 -11.60 -19.70 -8.26
C GLU A 127 -13.03 -19.57 -8.79
N ASP A 128 -13.18 -19.03 -10.01
CA ASP A 128 -14.48 -18.81 -10.68
C ASP A 128 -15.54 -18.11 -9.80
N GLY A 129 -15.09 -17.19 -8.94
CA GLY A 129 -15.97 -16.41 -8.05
C GLY A 129 -16.41 -17.13 -6.78
N ILE A 130 -15.83 -18.29 -6.46
CA ILE A 130 -16.14 -19.10 -5.28
C ILE A 130 -14.88 -19.29 -4.44
N ILE A 131 -15.02 -19.31 -3.11
CA ILE A 131 -13.93 -19.65 -2.20
C ILE A 131 -13.72 -21.16 -2.24
N VAL A 132 -12.56 -21.59 -2.73
CA VAL A 132 -12.20 -23.01 -2.88
C VAL A 132 -11.29 -23.52 -1.76
N GLU A 133 -10.45 -22.66 -1.17
CA GLU A 133 -9.55 -23.01 -0.07
C GLU A 133 -9.42 -21.85 0.94
N ARG A 134 -9.17 -22.19 2.20
CA ARG A 134 -8.99 -21.23 3.31
C ARG A 134 -8.09 -21.79 4.40
N GLY A 135 -7.13 -21.00 4.86
CA GLY A 135 -6.22 -21.40 5.94
C GLY A 135 -4.93 -20.58 5.96
N THR A 136 -3.96 -21.00 6.76
CA THR A 136 -2.62 -20.40 6.78
C THR A 136 -1.77 -20.87 5.60
N HIS A 137 -0.68 -20.17 5.30
CA HIS A 137 0.27 -20.53 4.24
C HIS A 137 0.70 -22.00 4.29
N SER A 138 1.15 -22.47 5.46
CA SER A 138 1.63 -23.85 5.62
C SER A 138 0.52 -24.89 5.48
N GLU A 139 -0.69 -24.60 6.00
CA GLU A 139 -1.83 -25.50 5.88
C GLU A 139 -2.27 -25.68 4.43
N LEU A 140 -2.31 -24.59 3.66
CA LEU A 140 -2.72 -24.62 2.26
C LEU A 140 -1.67 -25.27 1.35
N LEU A 141 -0.38 -25.06 1.62
CA LEU A 141 0.70 -25.74 0.88
C LEU A 141 0.68 -27.26 1.07
N ALA A 142 0.39 -27.72 2.30
CA ALA A 142 0.32 -29.14 2.63
C ALA A 142 -0.88 -29.86 1.98
N GLN A 143 -1.93 -29.12 1.58
CA GLN A 143 -3.09 -29.70 0.90
C GLN A 143 -2.82 -30.06 -0.57
N HIS A 144 -1.71 -29.59 -1.15
CA HIS A 144 -1.37 -29.82 -2.56
C HIS A 144 -2.50 -29.42 -3.55
N GLY A 145 -3.34 -28.46 -3.15
CA GLY A 145 -4.49 -27.97 -3.92
C GLY A 145 -4.16 -26.81 -4.86
N VAL A 146 -5.17 -25.97 -5.16
CA VAL A 146 -5.08 -24.78 -6.01
C VAL A 146 -4.04 -23.81 -5.47
N TYR A 147 -4.01 -23.58 -4.15
CA TYR A 147 -2.99 -22.72 -3.54
C TYR A 147 -1.56 -23.18 -3.86
N ALA A 148 -1.27 -24.48 -3.69
CA ALA A 148 0.07 -25.02 -3.95
C ALA A 148 0.47 -24.91 -5.43
N GLN A 149 -0.50 -25.04 -6.35
CA GLN A 149 -0.27 -24.82 -7.77
C GLN A 149 0.06 -23.36 -8.08
N LEU A 150 -0.74 -22.42 -7.56
CA LEU A 150 -0.50 -20.98 -7.71
C LEU A 150 0.86 -20.58 -7.14
N HIS A 151 1.18 -21.07 -5.94
CA HIS A 151 2.46 -20.86 -5.29
C HIS A 151 3.62 -21.34 -6.17
N LYS A 152 3.51 -22.54 -6.75
CA LYS A 152 4.53 -23.08 -7.66
C LYS A 152 4.66 -22.26 -8.95
N MET A 153 3.56 -21.80 -9.53
CA MET A 153 3.58 -21.01 -10.77
C MET A 153 4.19 -19.62 -10.58
N GLN A 154 3.89 -18.96 -9.46
CA GLN A 154 4.32 -17.58 -9.21
C GLN A 154 5.67 -17.48 -8.52
N PHE A 155 6.03 -18.46 -7.68
CA PHE A 155 7.19 -18.39 -6.78
C PHE A 155 8.08 -19.63 -6.79
N GLY A 156 7.71 -20.68 -7.51
CA GLY A 156 8.54 -21.88 -7.64
C GLY A 156 9.73 -21.63 -8.58
N GLN A 157 10.94 -21.59 -8.03
CA GLN A 157 12.17 -21.95 -8.73
C GLN A 157 12.52 -23.41 -8.46
#